data_AF-A0A4Q4Q4F3-F1
#
_entry.id   AF-A0A4Q4Q4F3-F1
#
_cell.length_a   1.000
_cell.length_b   1.000
_cell.length_c   1.000
_cell.angle_alpha   90.00
_cell.angle_beta   90.00
_cell.angle_gamma   90.00
#
_symmetry.space_group_name_H-M   'P 1'
#
loop_
_entity.id
_entity.type
_entity.pdbx_description
1 polymer ?
#
loop_
_entity_poly.entity_id
_entity_poly.type
_entity_poly.pdbx_seq_one_letter_code
_entity_poly.pdbx_strand_id
1 'polypeptide(L)'
;MDDKAKEFLANVEGGIVPVTCHNEVLRIAYIYIDEGLWDGQGVFNVVEKLHAHGWSFGEDELRFNRTLDIFYLAQIAAAYYHWTDQLNGDDPLTFSDFDAFYTAHHALLNPTAWRSYYSTAFLTQPNTARFYRMPDLQDLLDSSSPLCLPRDNLVSEHVLKLPRWAYTVGRTCHRQPFLPFDTITEIALRTLDTALTRLHAVYPSTPPFSEPHARFWLDEYYKPPIAEPKQEALSTNTNTQLDGEEKIPSSSSPTSDPSPRKDNREAWGPHHFGLNVASGLYDIHSLEAQYLAQVSSGKVVEPEPSKPVFFWCGIPDGGTADQALQRGWQEEIGSEEEVEFLAAVAMEETAGLGAGAIKVNELDCSIRSHILLAVMQAALVENMQEREYFLGELERRMVQKGRIGEERAGRWVREALEIMVPYVRVWQGKWPGAEKRGEMLRRILVENPLLFARWKLSPVLRQFAFDDAKVDCLGCQAAYC
;
A
#
# COMPACT_ATOMS: atom_id res chain seq x y z
N MET A 1 -11.33 -31.08 7.02
CA MET A 1 -10.49 -31.62 8.12
C MET A 1 -10.84 -33.07 8.49
N ASP A 2 -9.87 -33.97 8.33
CA ASP A 2 -9.96 -35.39 8.75
C ASP A 2 -9.78 -35.58 10.27
N ASP A 3 -10.11 -36.77 10.78
CA ASP A 3 -10.12 -37.04 12.23
C ASP A 3 -8.74 -37.00 12.88
N LYS A 4 -7.65 -37.29 12.14
CA LYS A 4 -6.29 -37.21 12.68
C LYS A 4 -5.84 -35.76 12.85
N ALA A 5 -6.21 -34.87 11.92
CA ALA A 5 -5.98 -33.44 12.07
C ALA A 5 -6.69 -32.88 13.32
N LYS A 6 -7.95 -33.27 13.56
CA LYS A 6 -8.71 -32.84 14.75
C LYS A 6 -8.08 -33.34 16.04
N GLU A 7 -7.68 -34.61 16.10
CA GLU A 7 -7.00 -35.18 17.26
C GLU A 7 -5.66 -34.47 17.53
N PHE A 8 -4.87 -34.21 16.48
CA PHE A 8 -3.62 -33.47 16.62
C PHE A 8 -3.85 -32.06 17.17
N LEU A 9 -4.78 -31.29 16.59
CA LEU A 9 -5.09 -29.95 17.07
C LEU A 9 -5.59 -29.95 18.52
N ALA A 10 -6.49 -30.87 18.88
CA ALA A 10 -6.97 -30.99 20.26
C ALA A 10 -5.83 -31.29 21.26
N ASN A 11 -4.86 -32.11 20.85
CA ASN A 11 -3.69 -32.41 21.68
C ASN A 11 -2.75 -31.20 21.81
N VAL A 12 -2.55 -30.44 20.74
CA VAL A 12 -1.74 -29.21 20.76
C VAL A 12 -2.42 -28.13 21.61
N GLU A 13 -3.69 -27.84 21.34
CA GLU A 13 -4.50 -26.84 22.06
C GLU A 13 -4.68 -27.20 23.54
N GLY A 14 -4.76 -28.51 23.85
CA GLY A 14 -4.78 -29.04 25.21
C GLY A 14 -3.42 -29.07 25.92
N GLY A 15 -2.34 -28.65 25.24
CA GLY A 15 -0.98 -28.62 25.80
C GLY A 15 -0.33 -29.99 25.99
N ILE A 16 -0.88 -31.05 25.38
CA ILE A 16 -0.32 -32.41 25.39
C ILE A 16 0.89 -32.47 24.44
N VAL A 17 0.78 -31.83 23.27
CA VAL A 17 1.86 -31.68 22.29
C VAL A 17 2.41 -30.25 22.39
N PRO A 18 3.67 -30.06 22.82
CA PRO A 18 4.25 -28.72 22.90
C PRO A 18 4.53 -28.15 21.51
N VAL A 19 4.42 -26.83 21.38
CA VAL A 19 4.79 -26.07 20.16
C VAL A 19 6.01 -25.24 20.49
N THR A 20 7.16 -25.70 20.02
CA THR A 20 8.50 -25.21 20.37
C THR A 20 9.35 -24.87 19.15
N CYS A 21 8.96 -25.31 17.95
CA CYS A 21 9.73 -25.05 16.74
C CYS A 21 8.86 -24.67 15.54
N HIS A 22 9.52 -24.07 14.55
CA HIS A 22 8.92 -23.69 13.26
C HIS A 22 8.08 -24.79 12.61
N ASN A 23 8.58 -26.04 12.60
CA ASN A 23 7.90 -27.15 11.94
C ASN A 23 6.57 -27.51 12.61
N GLU A 24 6.45 -27.33 13.93
CA GLU A 24 5.21 -27.58 14.65
C GLU A 24 4.18 -26.49 14.34
N VAL A 25 4.60 -25.22 14.31
CA VAL A 25 3.74 -24.10 13.87
C VAL A 25 3.30 -24.30 12.42
N LEU A 26 4.21 -24.73 11.55
CA LEU A 26 3.93 -25.02 10.14
C LEU A 26 2.88 -26.13 10.00
N ARG A 27 2.98 -27.19 10.79
CA ARG A 27 2.02 -28.31 10.76
C ARG A 27 0.63 -27.90 11.23
N ILE A 28 0.54 -27.04 12.24
CA ILE A 28 -0.72 -26.45 12.70
C ILE A 28 -1.30 -25.54 11.61
N ALA A 29 -0.48 -24.64 11.06
CA ALA A 29 -0.86 -23.70 10.02
C ALA A 29 -1.35 -24.41 8.76
N TYR A 30 -0.72 -25.51 8.36
CA TYR A 30 -1.14 -26.37 7.25
C TYR A 30 -2.58 -26.88 7.43
N ILE A 31 -2.95 -27.32 8.64
CA ILE A 31 -4.32 -27.76 8.94
C ILE A 31 -5.31 -26.58 8.87
N TYR A 32 -4.94 -25.43 9.43
CA TYR A 32 -5.82 -24.26 9.46
C TYR A 32 -5.98 -23.60 8.08
N ILE A 33 -4.97 -23.66 7.21
CA ILE A 33 -5.02 -23.13 5.83
C ILE A 33 -6.01 -23.92 4.99
N ASP A 34 -6.06 -25.25 5.10
CA ASP A 34 -7.04 -26.07 4.40
C ASP A 34 -8.47 -25.57 4.67
N GLU A 35 -8.81 -25.25 5.92
CA GLU A 35 -10.13 -24.69 6.25
C GLU A 35 -10.28 -23.21 5.84
N GLY A 36 -9.21 -22.41 6.00
CA GLY A 36 -9.21 -20.96 5.78
C GLY A 36 -9.23 -20.52 4.31
N LEU A 37 -8.77 -21.36 3.38
CA LEU A 37 -8.82 -21.05 1.95
C LEU A 37 -10.25 -21.06 1.39
N TRP A 38 -11.16 -21.85 1.98
CA TRP A 38 -12.53 -22.04 1.47
C TRP A 38 -13.60 -21.26 2.25
N ASP A 39 -13.29 -20.71 3.43
CA ASP A 39 -14.24 -19.98 4.29
C ASP A 39 -14.31 -18.46 4.01
N GLY A 40 -13.53 -17.97 3.04
CA GLY A 40 -13.47 -16.56 2.64
C GLY A 40 -12.74 -15.66 3.65
N GLN A 41 -12.06 -16.23 4.65
CA GLN A 41 -11.36 -15.49 5.70
C GLN A 41 -9.83 -15.63 5.60
N GLY A 42 -9.32 -16.62 4.87
CA GLY A 42 -7.97 -16.66 4.29
C GLY A 42 -6.81 -16.70 5.30
N VAL A 43 -5.62 -16.28 4.85
CA VAL A 43 -4.38 -16.31 5.66
C VAL A 43 -4.47 -15.44 6.92
N PHE A 44 -5.24 -14.36 6.88
CA PHE A 44 -5.37 -13.47 8.02
C PHE A 44 -6.17 -14.08 9.17
N ASN A 45 -7.12 -15.00 8.92
CA ASN A 45 -7.83 -15.70 10.00
C ASN A 45 -6.88 -16.65 10.73
N VAL A 46 -6.06 -17.34 9.95
CA VAL A 46 -5.10 -18.31 10.46
C VAL A 46 -4.06 -17.61 11.32
N VAL A 47 -3.54 -16.44 10.92
CA VAL A 47 -2.65 -15.64 11.81
C VAL A 47 -3.30 -15.33 13.16
N GLU A 48 -4.54 -14.84 13.18
CA GLU A 48 -5.21 -14.52 14.45
C GLU A 48 -5.40 -15.77 15.33
N LYS A 49 -5.73 -16.92 14.72
CA LYS A 49 -5.83 -18.20 15.43
C LYS A 49 -4.48 -18.62 16.02
N LEU A 50 -3.39 -18.51 15.27
CA LEU A 50 -2.04 -18.81 15.75
C LEU A 50 -1.66 -17.90 16.93
N HIS A 51 -1.86 -16.59 16.76
CA HIS A 51 -1.52 -15.59 17.77
C HIS A 51 -2.33 -15.76 19.06
N ALA A 52 -3.62 -16.09 18.97
CA ALA A 52 -4.47 -16.36 20.13
C ALA A 52 -3.98 -17.54 20.99
N HIS A 53 -3.28 -18.50 20.39
CA HIS A 53 -2.65 -19.63 21.08
C HIS A 53 -1.19 -19.39 21.45
N GLY A 54 -0.66 -18.19 21.19
CA GLY A 54 0.72 -17.83 21.49
C GLY A 54 1.76 -18.38 20.51
N TRP A 55 1.31 -18.82 19.32
CA TRP A 55 2.14 -19.37 18.25
C TRP A 55 2.48 -18.32 17.20
N SER A 56 3.72 -18.38 16.70
CA SER A 56 4.24 -17.52 15.64
C SER A 56 5.41 -18.24 14.96
N PHE A 57 5.62 -17.96 13.68
CA PHE A 57 6.80 -18.40 12.93
C PHE A 57 8.03 -17.57 13.28
N GLY A 58 7.85 -16.35 13.79
CA GLY A 58 8.94 -15.51 14.22
C GLY A 58 9.50 -15.88 15.60
N GLU A 59 10.80 -15.72 15.75
CA GLU A 59 11.54 -15.89 17.00
C GLU A 59 12.06 -14.53 17.50
N ASP A 60 12.35 -14.43 18.80
CA ASP A 60 12.90 -13.24 19.44
C ASP A 60 12.14 -11.94 19.09
N GLU A 61 12.81 -10.96 18.48
CA GLU A 61 12.25 -9.68 18.07
C GLU A 61 11.23 -9.77 16.93
N LEU A 62 11.18 -10.92 16.23
CA LEU A 62 10.22 -11.20 15.17
C LEU A 62 9.02 -12.02 15.66
N ARG A 63 8.97 -12.39 16.94
CA ARG A 63 7.84 -13.13 17.50
C ARG A 63 6.55 -12.30 17.40
N PHE A 64 5.49 -12.92 16.91
CA PHE A 64 4.20 -12.28 16.59
C PHE A 64 4.31 -11.17 15.53
N ASN A 65 5.32 -11.25 14.66
CA ASN A 65 5.43 -10.36 13.50
C ASN A 65 4.40 -10.77 12.45
N ARG A 66 3.34 -9.98 12.32
CA ARG A 66 2.21 -10.24 11.44
C ARG A 66 2.63 -10.38 9.98
N THR A 67 3.61 -9.59 9.51
CA THR A 67 4.12 -9.72 8.14
C THR A 67 4.81 -11.05 7.93
N LEU A 68 5.70 -11.44 8.84
CA LEU A 68 6.42 -12.72 8.76
C LEU A 68 5.47 -13.91 8.85
N ASP A 69 4.49 -13.85 9.74
CA ASP A 69 3.52 -14.93 9.91
C ASP A 69 2.61 -15.07 8.69
N ILE A 70 2.12 -13.95 8.13
CA ILE A 70 1.34 -13.96 6.88
C ILE A 70 2.19 -14.45 5.71
N PHE A 71 3.48 -14.09 5.65
CA PHE A 71 4.40 -14.58 4.62
C PHE A 71 4.40 -16.11 4.58
N TYR A 72 4.62 -16.77 5.72
CA TYR A 72 4.63 -18.23 5.77
C TYR A 72 3.28 -18.84 5.40
N LEU A 73 2.17 -18.23 5.83
CA LEU A 73 0.84 -18.69 5.43
C LEU A 73 0.58 -18.54 3.93
N ALA A 74 1.03 -17.44 3.32
CA ALA A 74 0.96 -17.26 1.87
C ALA A 74 1.82 -18.32 1.14
N GLN A 75 2.99 -18.67 1.66
CA GLN A 75 3.83 -19.75 1.12
C GLN A 75 3.15 -21.13 1.25
N ILE A 76 2.44 -21.41 2.35
CA ILE A 76 1.65 -22.66 2.47
C ILE A 76 0.53 -22.68 1.43
N ALA A 77 -0.18 -21.56 1.22
CA ALA A 77 -1.22 -21.47 0.21
C ALA A 77 -0.66 -21.70 -1.21
N ALA A 78 0.46 -21.06 -1.56
CA ALA A 78 1.17 -21.28 -2.82
C ALA A 78 1.58 -22.75 -2.99
N ALA A 79 2.19 -23.35 -1.97
CA ALA A 79 2.54 -24.76 -1.97
C ALA A 79 1.32 -25.69 -2.11
N TYR A 80 0.17 -25.31 -1.55
CA TYR A 80 -1.09 -26.04 -1.72
C TYR A 80 -1.52 -26.04 -3.19
N TYR A 81 -1.50 -24.87 -3.85
CA TYR A 81 -1.79 -24.75 -5.28
C TYR A 81 -0.83 -25.57 -6.14
N HIS A 82 0.48 -25.49 -5.87
CA HIS A 82 1.47 -26.31 -6.57
C HIS A 82 1.20 -27.80 -6.41
N TRP A 83 0.78 -28.25 -5.23
CA TRP A 83 0.47 -29.64 -4.98
C TRP A 83 -0.77 -30.13 -5.76
N THR A 84 -1.86 -29.36 -5.75
CA THR A 84 -3.13 -29.76 -6.39
C THR A 84 -3.10 -29.65 -7.90
N ASP A 85 -2.51 -28.57 -8.45
CA ASP A 85 -2.52 -28.32 -9.89
C ASP A 85 -1.47 -29.13 -10.66
N GLN A 86 -0.40 -29.60 -9.98
CA GLN A 86 0.78 -30.16 -10.68
C GLN A 86 1.08 -31.63 -10.36
N LEU A 87 0.55 -32.19 -9.27
CA LEU A 87 0.99 -33.51 -8.79
C LEU A 87 -0.13 -34.55 -8.57
N ASN A 88 -1.33 -34.17 -8.11
CA ASN A 88 -2.32 -35.18 -7.66
C ASN A 88 -3.78 -35.03 -8.14
N GLY A 89 -4.12 -34.02 -8.96
CA GLY A 89 -5.53 -33.80 -9.36
C GLY A 89 -6.41 -33.34 -8.19
N ASP A 90 -7.73 -33.42 -8.34
CA ASP A 90 -8.75 -32.92 -7.38
C ASP A 90 -8.78 -33.64 -6.01
N ASP A 91 -7.82 -34.52 -5.71
CA ASP A 91 -7.81 -35.25 -4.43
C ASP A 91 -7.41 -34.31 -3.27
N PRO A 92 -8.25 -34.20 -2.22
CA PRO A 92 -8.00 -33.28 -1.12
C PRO A 92 -6.79 -33.71 -0.30
N LEU A 93 -5.92 -32.74 0.03
CA LEU A 93 -4.79 -32.93 0.94
C LEU A 93 -5.29 -33.38 2.32
N THR A 94 -4.69 -34.43 2.88
CA THR A 94 -5.00 -34.94 4.21
C THR A 94 -3.89 -34.62 5.19
N PHE A 95 -4.17 -34.69 6.49
CA PHE A 95 -3.14 -34.53 7.52
C PHE A 95 -1.94 -35.48 7.38
N SER A 96 -2.15 -36.65 6.76
CA SER A 96 -1.09 -37.64 6.57
C SER A 96 -0.11 -37.25 5.45
N ASP A 97 -0.49 -36.30 4.59
CA ASP A 97 0.32 -35.84 3.46
C ASP A 97 1.35 -34.77 3.84
N PHE A 98 1.29 -34.24 5.08
CA PHE A 98 2.13 -33.13 5.53
C PHE A 98 3.64 -33.37 5.31
N ASP A 99 4.16 -34.56 5.64
CA ASP A 99 5.60 -34.83 5.51
C ASP A 99 6.05 -34.82 4.04
N ALA A 100 5.23 -35.37 3.15
CA ALA A 100 5.48 -35.35 1.70
C ALA A 100 5.36 -33.93 1.14
N PHE A 101 4.32 -33.20 1.55
CA PHE A 101 4.09 -31.81 1.21
C PHE A 101 5.25 -30.90 1.64
N TYR A 102 5.72 -31.03 2.88
CA TYR A 102 6.85 -30.28 3.41
C TYR A 102 8.14 -30.60 2.68
N THR A 103 8.38 -31.88 2.37
CA THR A 103 9.57 -32.30 1.62
C THR A 103 9.58 -31.72 0.21
N ALA A 104 8.44 -31.75 -0.48
CA ALA A 104 8.31 -31.21 -1.85
C ALA A 104 8.51 -29.70 -1.91
N HIS A 105 8.04 -28.96 -0.89
CA HIS A 105 8.04 -27.49 -0.85
C HIS A 105 9.00 -26.90 0.19
N HIS A 106 10.03 -27.65 0.58
CA HIS A 106 10.96 -27.26 1.64
C HIS A 106 11.62 -25.88 1.40
N ALA A 107 11.90 -25.54 0.13
CA ALA A 107 12.47 -24.23 -0.23
C ALA A 107 11.57 -23.06 0.21
N LEU A 108 10.25 -23.24 0.18
CA LEU A 108 9.24 -22.23 0.55
C LEU A 108 9.00 -22.20 2.05
N LEU A 109 9.03 -23.37 2.68
CA LEU A 109 8.49 -23.57 4.02
C LEU A 109 9.56 -23.67 5.12
N ASN A 110 10.85 -23.68 4.78
CA ASN A 110 11.90 -23.77 5.78
C ASN A 110 11.97 -22.50 6.67
N PRO A 111 12.52 -22.58 7.90
CA PRO A 111 12.55 -21.47 8.87
C PRO A 111 13.35 -20.23 8.40
N THR A 112 14.13 -20.36 7.33
CA THR A 112 14.98 -19.29 6.82
C THR A 112 14.53 -18.75 5.47
N ALA A 113 13.45 -19.29 4.89
CA ALA A 113 12.94 -18.93 3.57
C ALA A 113 12.66 -17.43 3.44
N TRP A 114 12.14 -16.80 4.51
CA TRP A 114 11.81 -15.38 4.53
C TRP A 114 13.00 -14.46 4.23
N ARG A 115 14.25 -14.90 4.46
CA ARG A 115 15.45 -14.08 4.31
C ARG A 115 15.76 -13.70 2.86
N SER A 116 15.20 -14.45 1.90
CA SER A 116 15.28 -14.08 0.48
C SER A 116 14.31 -12.97 0.11
N TYR A 117 13.23 -12.80 0.88
CA TYR A 117 12.12 -11.89 0.57
C TYR A 117 12.17 -10.62 1.42
N TYR A 118 12.61 -10.72 2.67
CA TYR A 118 12.59 -9.61 3.61
C TYR A 118 13.95 -9.30 4.22
N SER A 119 14.25 -8.01 4.36
CA SER A 119 15.32 -7.56 5.23
C SER A 119 14.87 -7.58 6.69
N THR A 120 15.79 -7.91 7.61
CA THR A 120 15.52 -7.86 9.05
C THR A 120 15.18 -6.44 9.50
N ALA A 121 15.86 -5.44 8.93
CA ALA A 121 15.59 -4.03 9.22
C ALA A 121 14.17 -3.63 8.83
N PHE A 122 13.62 -4.18 7.76
CA PHE A 122 12.24 -3.94 7.34
C PHE A 122 11.23 -4.65 8.24
N LEU A 123 11.46 -5.93 8.59
CA LEU A 123 10.55 -6.69 9.46
C LEU A 123 10.46 -6.14 10.88
N THR A 124 11.57 -5.62 11.42
CA THR A 124 11.63 -5.06 12.78
C THR A 124 11.00 -3.67 12.89
N GLN A 125 10.59 -3.05 11.78
CA GLN A 125 9.82 -1.81 11.83
C GLN A 125 8.48 -2.05 12.56
N PRO A 126 8.10 -1.19 13.53
CA PRO A 126 6.85 -1.37 14.26
C PRO A 126 5.60 -1.52 13.38
N ASN A 127 5.59 -0.86 12.22
CA ASN A 127 4.48 -0.96 11.28
C ASN A 127 4.49 -2.27 10.50
N THR A 128 5.65 -2.77 10.08
CA THR A 128 5.77 -4.06 9.39
C THR A 128 5.47 -5.22 10.33
N ALA A 129 5.90 -5.13 11.59
CA ALA A 129 5.58 -6.14 12.59
C ALA A 129 4.08 -6.25 12.87
N ARG A 130 3.34 -5.14 12.76
CA ARG A 130 1.91 -5.07 13.10
C ARG A 130 0.98 -5.24 11.91
N PHE A 131 1.41 -4.84 10.73
CA PHE A 131 0.61 -4.87 9.52
C PHE A 131 1.35 -5.64 8.46
N TYR A 132 0.61 -6.44 7.70
CA TYR A 132 1.17 -7.07 6.51
C TYR A 132 1.80 -6.00 5.61
N ARG A 133 3.02 -6.25 5.15
CA ARG A 133 3.73 -5.48 4.13
C ARG A 133 4.31 -6.47 3.15
N MET A 134 4.30 -6.15 1.87
CA MET A 134 4.94 -7.00 0.88
C MET A 134 6.46 -7.03 1.08
N PRO A 135 7.14 -8.08 0.58
CA PRO A 135 8.59 -8.18 0.55
C PRO A 135 9.33 -6.94 0.04
N ASP A 136 10.45 -6.59 0.67
CA ASP A 136 11.34 -5.52 0.24
C ASP A 136 12.52 -6.02 -0.62
N LEU A 137 12.86 -7.32 -0.56
CA LEU A 137 14.01 -7.95 -1.23
C LEU A 137 13.69 -8.83 -2.44
N GLN A 138 12.56 -9.51 -2.50
CA GLN A 138 12.12 -10.30 -3.68
C GLN A 138 10.60 -10.40 -3.66
N ASP A 139 9.95 -10.34 -4.82
CA ASP A 139 8.50 -10.55 -4.87
C ASP A 139 8.14 -11.98 -4.41
N LEU A 140 6.94 -12.17 -3.84
CA LEU A 140 6.48 -13.50 -3.45
C LEU A 140 6.41 -14.42 -4.68
N LEU A 141 6.66 -15.71 -4.47
CA LEU A 141 6.41 -16.69 -5.50
C LEU A 141 4.96 -16.68 -5.96
N ASP A 142 4.77 -17.08 -7.21
CA ASP A 142 3.52 -17.04 -7.96
C ASP A 142 2.97 -15.65 -8.27
N SER A 143 3.63 -14.55 -7.87
CA SER A 143 3.23 -13.18 -8.22
C SER A 143 3.30 -12.86 -9.74
N SER A 144 3.37 -13.89 -10.59
CA SER A 144 3.68 -13.88 -12.02
C SER A 144 2.61 -14.57 -12.87
N SER A 145 2.45 -14.13 -14.13
CA SER A 145 1.41 -14.59 -15.07
C SER A 145 1.94 -15.58 -16.13
N PRO A 146 1.29 -16.73 -16.46
CA PRO A 146 -0.06 -17.10 -16.09
C PRO A 146 -0.15 -18.19 -15.03
N LEU A 147 -1.38 -18.30 -14.55
CA LEU A 147 -1.93 -19.16 -13.52
C LEU A 147 -1.53 -20.62 -13.57
N CYS A 148 -1.51 -21.23 -12.37
CA CYS A 148 -1.55 -22.69 -12.16
C CYS A 148 -0.33 -23.44 -12.72
N LEU A 149 0.68 -22.72 -13.20
CA LEU A 149 1.91 -23.30 -13.72
C LEU A 149 3.08 -22.89 -12.82
N PRO A 150 3.93 -23.85 -12.42
CA PRO A 150 5.16 -23.51 -11.73
C PRO A 150 6.04 -22.76 -12.73
N ARG A 151 6.61 -21.64 -12.31
CA ARG A 151 7.42 -20.81 -13.21
C ARG A 151 8.87 -20.83 -12.79
N ASP A 152 9.67 -21.55 -13.58
CA ASP A 152 11.12 -21.41 -13.66
C ASP A 152 11.50 -20.13 -14.41
N ASN A 153 10.98 -18.97 -13.99
CA ASN A 153 11.34 -17.71 -14.63
C ASN A 153 12.54 -17.09 -13.93
N LEU A 154 13.67 -17.10 -14.64
CA LEU A 154 14.88 -16.32 -14.34
C LEU A 154 14.70 -14.80 -14.55
N VAL A 155 13.47 -14.34 -14.78
CA VAL A 155 13.20 -13.02 -15.35
C VAL A 155 12.69 -12.07 -14.28
N SER A 156 13.67 -11.33 -13.75
CA SER A 156 13.57 -10.09 -12.97
C SER A 156 13.19 -10.24 -11.49
N GLU A 157 14.17 -10.00 -10.62
CA GLU A 157 13.97 -9.74 -9.20
C GLU A 157 13.16 -8.42 -9.08
N HIS A 158 12.03 -8.44 -8.36
CA HIS A 158 11.19 -7.26 -8.03
C HIS A 158 10.35 -6.63 -9.15
N VAL A 159 9.73 -7.43 -10.00
CA VAL A 159 8.83 -6.93 -11.06
C VAL A 159 7.70 -6.03 -10.53
N LEU A 160 7.26 -6.21 -9.28
CA LEU A 160 6.13 -5.46 -8.72
C LEU A 160 6.52 -4.11 -8.12
N LYS A 161 7.78 -3.90 -7.76
CA LYS A 161 8.21 -2.70 -7.03
C LYS A 161 8.07 -1.43 -7.87
N LEU A 162 8.61 -1.41 -9.09
CA LEU A 162 8.57 -0.23 -9.96
C LEU A 162 7.15 0.13 -10.45
N PRO A 163 6.32 -0.82 -10.92
CA PRO A 163 4.93 -0.52 -11.29
C PRO A 163 4.11 0.08 -10.15
N ARG A 164 4.26 -0.44 -8.93
CA ARG A 164 3.57 0.08 -7.74
C ARG A 164 3.98 1.50 -7.44
N TRP A 165 5.29 1.73 -7.36
CA TRP A 165 5.86 3.05 -7.17
C TRP A 165 5.35 4.02 -8.25
N ALA A 166 5.41 3.63 -9.53
CA ALA A 166 4.97 4.46 -10.64
C ALA A 166 3.46 4.75 -10.59
N TYR A 167 2.64 3.77 -10.19
CA TYR A 167 1.22 3.98 -9.94
C TYR A 167 0.98 5.01 -8.83
N THR A 168 1.71 4.90 -7.72
CA THR A 168 1.62 5.86 -6.59
C THR A 168 2.05 7.26 -7.02
N VAL A 169 3.09 7.39 -7.85
CA VAL A 169 3.51 8.66 -8.47
C VAL A 169 2.41 9.21 -9.37
N GLY A 170 1.90 8.41 -10.32
CA GLY A 170 0.85 8.80 -11.24
C GLY A 170 -0.42 9.27 -10.51
N ARG A 171 -0.86 8.54 -9.48
CA ARG A 171 -2.00 8.94 -8.63
C ARG A 171 -1.71 10.23 -7.88
N THR A 172 -0.49 10.42 -7.40
CA THR A 172 -0.09 11.65 -6.72
C THR A 172 -0.16 12.83 -7.68
N CYS A 173 0.39 12.73 -8.89
CA CYS A 173 0.28 13.78 -9.91
C CYS A 173 -1.17 14.16 -10.22
N HIS A 174 -2.09 13.18 -10.32
CA HIS A 174 -3.52 13.47 -10.54
C HIS A 174 -4.21 14.16 -9.35
N ARG A 175 -3.69 13.97 -8.13
CA ARG A 175 -4.26 14.50 -6.88
C ARG A 175 -3.69 15.86 -6.50
N GLN A 176 -2.47 16.16 -6.95
CA GLN A 176 -1.71 17.33 -6.54
C GLN A 176 -2.23 18.59 -7.23
N PRO A 177 -2.76 19.58 -6.50
CA PRO A 177 -3.22 20.84 -7.09
C PRO A 177 -2.09 21.87 -7.26
N PHE A 178 -1.00 21.74 -6.50
CA PHE A 178 -0.04 22.84 -6.29
C PHE A 178 1.37 22.56 -6.80
N LEU A 179 1.80 21.30 -6.83
CA LEU A 179 3.14 20.96 -7.31
C LEU A 179 3.13 20.76 -8.82
N PRO A 180 4.06 21.39 -9.56
CA PRO A 180 4.24 21.10 -10.97
C PRO A 180 4.54 19.63 -11.21
N PHE A 181 4.06 19.13 -12.33
CA PHE A 181 4.29 17.78 -12.82
C PHE A 181 5.79 17.40 -12.82
N ASP A 182 6.65 18.29 -13.33
CA ASP A 182 8.09 18.07 -13.40
C ASP A 182 8.71 17.94 -12.00
N THR A 183 8.24 18.75 -11.04
CA THR A 183 8.69 18.70 -9.65
C THR A 183 8.35 17.35 -9.00
N ILE A 184 7.13 16.84 -9.21
CA ILE A 184 6.75 15.52 -8.65
C ILE A 184 7.59 14.41 -9.29
N THR A 185 7.82 14.49 -10.61
CA THR A 185 8.64 13.52 -11.34
C THR A 185 10.09 13.52 -10.83
N GLU A 186 10.69 14.69 -10.62
CA GLU A 186 12.04 14.84 -10.08
C GLU A 186 12.14 14.28 -8.66
N ILE A 187 11.18 14.60 -7.79
CA ILE A 187 11.10 14.04 -6.43
C ILE A 187 11.01 12.52 -6.49
N ALA A 188 10.13 11.99 -7.36
CA ALA A 188 9.94 10.55 -7.53
C ALA A 188 11.24 9.84 -7.90
N LEU A 189 11.91 10.28 -8.97
CA LEU A 189 13.16 9.65 -9.44
C LEU A 189 14.27 9.75 -8.39
N ARG A 190 14.45 10.92 -7.76
CA ARG A 190 15.47 11.14 -6.72
C ARG A 190 15.25 10.23 -5.50
N THR A 191 14.02 10.11 -5.03
CA THR A 191 13.69 9.27 -3.86
C THR A 191 13.84 7.79 -4.19
N LEU A 192 13.43 7.36 -5.39
CA LEU A 192 13.62 5.99 -5.85
C LEU A 192 15.10 5.61 -5.95
N ASP A 193 15.93 6.45 -6.57
CA ASP A 193 17.39 6.25 -6.65
C ASP A 193 18.02 6.11 -5.26
N THR A 194 17.69 7.03 -4.34
CA THR A 194 18.21 7.00 -2.98
C THR A 194 17.83 5.69 -2.26
N ALA A 195 16.57 5.27 -2.36
CA ALA A 195 16.07 4.07 -1.70
C ALA A 195 16.72 2.79 -2.28
N LEU A 196 16.75 2.65 -3.61
CA LEU A 196 17.33 1.48 -4.27
C LEU A 196 18.85 1.42 -4.11
N THR A 197 19.55 2.57 -4.17
CA THR A 197 20.99 2.62 -3.90
C THR A 197 21.32 2.17 -2.48
N ARG A 198 20.54 2.62 -1.48
CA ARG A 198 20.72 2.18 -0.09
C ARG A 198 20.43 0.68 0.07
N LEU A 199 19.36 0.18 -0.56
CA LEU A 199 19.00 -1.23 -0.48
C LEU A 199 20.07 -2.12 -1.14
N HIS A 200 20.52 -1.75 -2.34
CA HIS A 200 21.57 -2.46 -3.08
C HIS A 200 22.90 -2.51 -2.34
N ALA A 201 23.25 -1.44 -1.62
CA ALA A 201 24.48 -1.39 -0.81
C ALA A 201 24.47 -2.44 0.33
N VAL A 202 23.30 -2.78 0.87
CA VAL A 202 23.14 -3.79 1.94
C VAL A 202 22.89 -5.17 1.35
N TYR A 203 22.13 -5.24 0.26
CA TYR A 203 21.71 -6.45 -0.43
C TYR A 203 22.08 -6.38 -1.92
N PRO A 204 23.30 -6.79 -2.30
CA PRO A 204 23.76 -6.73 -3.68
C PRO A 204 22.95 -7.58 -4.67
N SER A 205 22.12 -8.50 -4.17
CA SER A 205 21.15 -9.28 -4.95
C SER A 205 19.91 -8.48 -5.34
N THR A 206 19.77 -7.22 -4.92
CA THR A 206 18.68 -6.36 -5.39
C THR A 206 19.15 -5.59 -6.62
N PRO A 207 18.32 -5.35 -7.66
CA PRO A 207 18.73 -4.59 -8.83
C PRO A 207 19.09 -3.13 -8.48
N PRO A 208 20.15 -2.56 -9.08
CA PRO A 208 20.47 -1.14 -8.90
C PRO A 208 19.41 -0.25 -9.60
N PHE A 209 19.35 1.01 -9.20
CA PHE A 209 18.49 1.99 -9.85
C PHE A 209 18.81 2.14 -11.35
N SER A 210 17.76 2.18 -12.17
CA SER A 210 17.81 2.47 -13.60
C SER A 210 16.76 3.51 -13.95
N GLU A 211 17.18 4.73 -14.24
CA GLU A 211 16.26 5.81 -14.63
C GLU A 211 15.42 5.47 -15.87
N PRO A 212 15.97 4.89 -16.96
CA PRO A 212 15.15 4.49 -18.11
C PRO A 212 14.06 3.46 -17.76
N HIS A 213 14.34 2.56 -16.82
CA HIS A 213 13.38 1.55 -16.36
C HIS A 213 12.28 2.18 -15.50
N ALA A 214 12.66 3.08 -14.59
CA ALA A 214 11.71 3.84 -13.80
C ALA A 214 10.81 4.71 -14.69
N ARG A 215 11.37 5.37 -15.71
CA ARG A 215 10.62 6.21 -16.65
C ARG A 215 9.65 5.40 -17.52
N PHE A 216 10.05 4.20 -17.97
CA PHE A 216 9.14 3.28 -18.67
C PHE A 216 7.88 3.04 -17.83
N TRP A 217 8.04 2.68 -16.55
CA TRP A 217 6.90 2.43 -15.67
C TRP A 217 6.10 3.67 -15.34
N LEU A 218 6.75 4.84 -15.21
CA LEU A 218 6.04 6.11 -15.12
C LEU A 218 5.13 6.25 -16.34
N ASP A 219 5.67 6.29 -17.56
CA ASP A 219 4.91 6.53 -18.80
C ASP A 219 3.69 5.59 -18.98
N GLU A 220 3.75 4.36 -18.49
CA GLU A 220 2.60 3.42 -18.49
C GLU A 220 1.43 3.89 -17.59
N TYR A 221 1.73 4.36 -16.38
CA TYR A 221 0.72 4.84 -15.41
C TYR A 221 0.52 6.37 -15.44
N TYR A 222 1.23 7.04 -16.35
CA TYR A 222 1.41 8.48 -16.37
C TYR A 222 1.22 9.03 -17.78
N LYS A 223 0.20 9.88 -17.96
CA LYS A 223 0.09 10.70 -19.17
C LYS A 223 0.10 12.17 -18.76
N PRO A 224 1.05 12.99 -19.24
CA PRO A 224 0.98 14.43 -19.03
C PRO A 224 -0.34 14.97 -19.59
N PRO A 225 -1.00 15.92 -18.91
CA PRO A 225 -2.11 16.63 -19.52
C PRO A 225 -1.62 17.30 -20.80
N ILE A 226 -2.25 16.95 -21.92
CA ILE A 226 -1.96 17.58 -23.21
C ILE A 226 -2.25 19.08 -23.05
N ALA A 227 -1.24 19.92 -23.22
CA ALA A 227 -1.44 21.36 -23.31
C ALA A 227 -2.33 21.63 -24.54
N GLU A 228 -3.57 22.07 -24.31
CA GLU A 228 -4.41 22.53 -25.41
C GLU A 228 -3.66 23.64 -26.16
N PRO A 229 -3.50 23.55 -27.49
CA PRO A 229 -2.90 24.63 -28.24
C PRO A 229 -3.76 25.88 -28.03
N LYS A 230 -3.15 26.95 -27.52
CA LYS A 230 -3.77 28.28 -27.48
C LYS A 230 -4.33 28.56 -28.86
N GLN A 231 -5.65 28.59 -29.01
CA GLN A 231 -6.28 29.05 -30.24
C GLN A 231 -5.86 30.49 -30.46
N GLU A 232 -4.93 30.68 -31.39
CA GLU A 232 -4.62 32.00 -31.94
C GLU A 232 -5.90 32.53 -32.58
N ALA A 233 -6.31 33.70 -32.10
CA ALA A 233 -7.45 34.43 -32.64
C ALA A 233 -7.17 34.79 -34.10
N LEU A 234 -7.80 34.08 -35.03
CA LEU A 234 -7.87 34.49 -36.42
C LEU A 234 -9.19 35.21 -36.67
N SER A 235 -9.09 36.53 -36.62
CA SER A 235 -10.08 37.48 -37.11
C SER A 235 -10.43 37.18 -38.56
N THR A 236 -11.71 37.06 -38.89
CA THR A 236 -12.23 37.50 -40.21
C THR A 236 -13.73 37.77 -40.11
N ASN A 237 -14.06 39.06 -40.11
CA ASN A 237 -15.37 39.54 -40.51
C ASN A 237 -15.48 39.48 -42.03
N THR A 238 -16.56 38.90 -42.58
CA THR A 238 -17.55 39.64 -43.38
C THR A 238 -18.77 38.78 -43.76
N ASN A 239 -19.93 39.44 -43.70
CA ASN A 239 -21.29 39.02 -44.05
C ASN A 239 -21.44 38.39 -45.45
N THR A 240 -22.46 37.54 -45.65
CA THR A 240 -23.66 37.81 -46.48
C THR A 240 -24.76 36.74 -46.22
N GLN A 241 -26.01 37.19 -46.15
CA GLN A 241 -27.28 36.46 -45.92
C GLN A 241 -27.57 35.34 -46.94
N LEU A 242 -28.42 34.38 -46.55
CA LEU A 242 -29.67 34.03 -47.28
C LEU A 242 -30.59 33.14 -46.40
N ASP A 243 -31.89 33.34 -46.61
CA ASP A 243 -33.05 32.95 -45.80
C ASP A 243 -33.40 31.45 -45.76
N GLY A 244 -34.19 31.08 -44.73
CA GLY A 244 -34.97 29.84 -44.71
C GLY A 244 -35.58 29.53 -43.33
N GLU A 245 -36.83 29.97 -43.12
CA GLU A 245 -37.66 29.66 -41.95
C GLU A 245 -37.94 28.15 -41.79
N GLU A 246 -37.82 27.60 -40.59
CA GLU A 246 -38.85 26.68 -40.07
C GLU A 246 -38.86 26.59 -38.53
N LYS A 247 -40.08 26.53 -37.99
CA LYS A 247 -40.50 26.71 -36.59
C LYS A 247 -39.94 25.67 -35.61
N ILE A 248 -39.50 26.14 -34.43
CA ILE A 248 -39.41 25.35 -33.18
C ILE A 248 -40.26 26.06 -32.12
N PRO A 249 -41.10 25.36 -31.33
CA PRO A 249 -41.86 25.99 -30.26
C PRO A 249 -40.98 26.27 -29.04
N SER A 250 -41.26 27.42 -28.45
CA SER A 250 -40.68 27.99 -27.23
C SER A 250 -40.91 27.15 -25.96
N SER A 251 -39.86 27.01 -25.15
CA SER A 251 -39.98 27.24 -23.70
C SER A 251 -38.63 27.60 -23.08
N SER A 252 -38.62 28.78 -22.49
CA SER A 252 -37.55 29.45 -21.75
C SER A 252 -36.98 28.67 -20.56
N SER A 253 -35.66 28.69 -20.36
CA SER A 253 -34.97 28.92 -19.07
C SER A 253 -33.44 28.94 -19.21
N PRO A 254 -32.70 29.56 -18.26
CA PRO A 254 -31.51 30.35 -18.54
C PRO A 254 -30.20 29.55 -18.67
N THR A 255 -29.34 30.14 -19.49
CA THR A 255 -27.90 29.89 -19.68
C THR A 255 -27.16 29.56 -18.38
N SER A 256 -26.67 28.32 -18.30
CA SER A 256 -25.52 27.94 -17.49
C SER A 256 -24.40 27.48 -18.43
N ASP A 257 -23.44 28.36 -18.67
CA ASP A 257 -22.15 28.02 -19.29
C ASP A 257 -21.31 27.14 -18.33
N PRO A 258 -20.28 26.43 -18.83
CA PRO A 258 -20.05 25.04 -18.50
C PRO A 258 -19.04 24.89 -17.36
N SER A 259 -19.32 23.99 -16.42
CA SER A 259 -18.31 23.56 -15.44
C SER A 259 -17.66 22.26 -15.92
N PRO A 260 -16.34 22.20 -16.16
CA PRO A 260 -15.63 20.94 -16.33
C PRO A 260 -15.28 20.43 -14.92
N ARG A 261 -16.28 20.00 -14.16
CA ARG A 261 -16.06 19.18 -12.96
C ARG A 261 -16.55 17.78 -13.24
N LYS A 262 -15.84 17.08 -14.14
CA LYS A 262 -15.87 15.63 -14.16
C LYS A 262 -15.38 15.13 -12.81
N ASP A 263 -16.11 14.19 -12.22
CA ASP A 263 -16.01 13.71 -10.84
C ASP A 263 -14.57 13.46 -10.35
N ASN A 264 -14.06 14.34 -9.49
CA ASN A 264 -12.83 14.11 -8.70
C ASN A 264 -12.91 12.88 -7.77
N ARG A 265 -14.05 12.16 -7.71
CA ARG A 265 -14.23 10.97 -6.84
C ARG A 265 -13.31 9.81 -7.21
N GLU A 266 -12.97 9.62 -8.49
CA GLU A 266 -12.07 8.54 -8.93
C GLU A 266 -10.62 8.78 -8.50
N ALA A 267 -10.14 10.03 -8.56
CA ALA A 267 -8.80 10.39 -8.10
C ALA A 267 -8.60 10.09 -6.60
N TRP A 268 -9.67 10.14 -5.80
CA TRP A 268 -9.69 9.78 -4.37
C TRP A 268 -10.15 8.34 -4.10
N GLY A 269 -10.62 7.60 -5.12
CA GLY A 269 -11.09 6.22 -5.02
C GLY A 269 -9.95 5.23 -4.73
N PRO A 270 -10.22 4.10 -4.05
CA PRO A 270 -9.24 3.25 -3.34
C PRO A 270 -7.94 2.96 -4.13
N HIS A 271 -6.81 2.78 -3.44
CA HIS A 271 -5.61 2.20 -4.05
C HIS A 271 -5.93 0.76 -4.46
N HIS A 272 -6.19 0.56 -5.74
CA HIS A 272 -6.54 -0.75 -6.31
C HIS A 272 -5.37 -1.37 -7.06
N PHE A 273 -4.17 -0.77 -7.06
CA PHE A 273 -3.09 -1.30 -7.89
C PHE A 273 -2.69 -2.71 -7.46
N GLY A 274 -2.35 -2.95 -6.18
CA GLY A 274 -2.04 -4.31 -5.76
C GLY A 274 -3.26 -5.23 -5.81
N LEU A 275 -4.49 -4.75 -5.63
CA LEU A 275 -5.69 -5.55 -5.92
C LEU A 275 -5.75 -5.97 -7.39
N ASN A 276 -5.49 -5.05 -8.30
CA ASN A 276 -5.55 -5.29 -9.73
C ASN A 276 -4.43 -6.23 -10.15
N VAL A 277 -3.22 -6.10 -9.59
CA VAL A 277 -2.14 -7.08 -9.77
C VAL A 277 -2.55 -8.44 -9.18
N ALA A 278 -3.00 -8.49 -7.93
CA ALA A 278 -3.41 -9.70 -7.21
C ALA A 278 -4.64 -10.41 -7.77
N SER A 279 -5.53 -9.69 -8.47
CA SER A 279 -6.65 -10.25 -9.22
C SER A 279 -6.30 -10.55 -10.68
N GLY A 280 -5.02 -10.42 -11.03
CA GLY A 280 -4.48 -10.77 -12.33
C GLY A 280 -4.87 -9.79 -13.43
N LEU A 281 -5.47 -8.65 -13.09
CA LEU A 281 -5.94 -7.61 -14.01
C LEU A 281 -4.81 -6.97 -14.84
N TYR A 282 -3.58 -6.99 -14.32
CA TYR A 282 -2.38 -6.49 -15.00
C TYR A 282 -1.35 -7.61 -15.19
N ASP A 283 -0.93 -7.85 -16.44
CA ASP A 283 0.23 -8.69 -16.73
C ASP A 283 1.53 -7.87 -16.69
N ILE A 284 1.99 -7.62 -15.46
CA ILE A 284 3.19 -6.83 -15.17
C ILE A 284 4.45 -7.43 -15.80
N HIS A 285 4.55 -8.76 -15.89
CA HIS A 285 5.70 -9.42 -16.50
C HIS A 285 5.73 -9.29 -18.02
N SER A 286 4.58 -9.36 -18.68
CA SER A 286 4.52 -9.10 -20.13
C SER A 286 4.94 -7.67 -20.46
N LEU A 287 4.62 -6.70 -19.61
CA LEU A 287 5.08 -5.31 -19.75
C LEU A 287 6.59 -5.18 -19.47
N GLU A 288 7.10 -5.83 -18.42
CA GLU A 288 8.54 -5.88 -18.14
C GLU A 288 9.34 -6.54 -19.29
N ALA A 289 8.84 -7.65 -19.83
CA ALA A 289 9.47 -8.33 -20.96
C ALA A 289 9.49 -7.46 -22.23
N GLN A 290 8.43 -6.68 -22.46
CA GLN A 290 8.40 -5.68 -23.54
C GLN A 290 9.47 -4.61 -23.34
N TYR A 291 9.60 -4.06 -22.14
CA TYR A 291 10.68 -3.12 -21.81
C TYR A 291 12.07 -3.73 -22.07
N LEU A 292 12.33 -4.93 -21.55
CA LEU A 292 13.62 -5.61 -21.73
C LEU A 292 13.92 -5.89 -23.22
N ALA A 293 12.90 -6.21 -24.02
CA ALA A 293 13.03 -6.39 -25.47
C ALA A 293 13.32 -5.06 -26.20
N GLN A 294 12.69 -3.95 -25.80
CA GLN A 294 12.96 -2.61 -26.32
C GLN A 294 14.41 -2.19 -26.03
N VAL A 295 14.87 -2.37 -24.79
CA VAL A 295 16.25 -2.08 -24.38
C VAL A 295 17.25 -2.94 -25.18
N SER A 296 16.98 -4.23 -25.30
CA SER A 296 17.88 -5.17 -26.00
C SER A 296 17.97 -4.93 -27.51
N SER A 297 16.89 -4.42 -28.12
CA SER A 297 16.83 -4.17 -29.58
C SER A 297 17.33 -2.78 -29.99
N GLY A 298 17.56 -1.87 -29.04
CA GLY A 298 17.99 -0.49 -29.31
C GLY A 298 16.98 0.34 -30.11
N LYS A 299 15.74 -0.13 -30.25
CA LYS A 299 14.64 0.55 -30.94
C LYS A 299 13.52 0.82 -29.95
N VAL A 300 13.01 2.05 -29.96
CA VAL A 300 11.69 2.36 -29.40
C VAL A 300 10.69 1.67 -30.30
N VAL A 301 10.27 0.45 -29.93
CA VAL A 301 9.11 -0.17 -30.52
C VAL A 301 7.93 0.63 -30.00
N GLU A 302 7.27 1.43 -30.85
CA GLU A 302 6.03 2.06 -30.43
C GLU A 302 5.10 0.97 -29.91
N PRO A 303 4.52 1.13 -28.71
CA PRO A 303 3.59 0.16 -28.18
C PRO A 303 2.46 0.04 -29.20
N GLU A 304 2.30 -1.13 -29.83
CA GLU A 304 1.09 -1.39 -30.59
C GLU A 304 -0.10 -1.11 -29.65
N PRO A 305 -1.13 -0.37 -30.09
CA PRO A 305 -2.21 0.07 -29.23
C PRO A 305 -3.19 -1.09 -29.01
N SER A 306 -2.74 -2.18 -28.41
CA SER A 306 -3.55 -2.85 -27.43
C SER A 306 -3.07 -2.35 -26.08
N LYS A 307 -3.75 -1.34 -25.53
CA LYS A 307 -3.86 -1.17 -24.07
C LYS A 307 -3.87 -2.57 -23.46
N PRO A 308 -3.17 -2.87 -22.35
CA PRO A 308 -3.27 -4.18 -21.73
C PRO A 308 -4.76 -4.49 -21.59
N VAL A 309 -5.23 -5.40 -22.45
CA VAL A 309 -6.58 -5.90 -22.39
C VAL A 309 -6.65 -6.48 -21.00
N PHE A 310 -7.70 -6.16 -20.26
CA PHE A 310 -8.01 -6.76 -18.97
C PHE A 310 -8.00 -8.28 -19.15
N PHE A 311 -6.84 -8.89 -19.02
CA PHE A 311 -6.68 -10.33 -18.95
C PHE A 311 -6.89 -10.63 -17.49
N TRP A 312 -7.83 -11.51 -17.19
CA TRP A 312 -7.87 -12.11 -15.88
C TRP A 312 -6.73 -13.13 -15.85
N CYS A 313 -5.53 -12.69 -15.48
CA CYS A 313 -4.36 -13.57 -15.26
C CYS A 313 -4.42 -14.29 -13.90
N GLY A 314 -5.62 -14.39 -13.33
CA GLY A 314 -6.04 -15.04 -12.07
C GLY A 314 -5.44 -14.46 -10.81
N ILE A 315 -4.96 -15.28 -9.87
CA ILE A 315 -4.65 -14.83 -8.50
C ILE A 315 -3.14 -14.94 -8.17
N PRO A 316 -2.28 -14.09 -8.76
CA PRO A 316 -0.82 -14.24 -8.67
C PRO A 316 -0.27 -14.17 -7.23
N ASP A 317 -0.88 -13.46 -6.29
CA ASP A 317 -0.39 -13.47 -4.90
C ASP A 317 -1.12 -14.49 -4.00
N GLY A 318 -1.74 -15.50 -4.61
CA GLY A 318 -2.58 -16.50 -3.92
C GLY A 318 -3.87 -15.91 -3.32
N GLY A 319 -4.19 -14.65 -3.62
CA GLY A 319 -5.40 -13.95 -3.19
C GLY A 319 -5.17 -13.14 -1.93
N THR A 320 -3.92 -13.06 -1.49
CA THR A 320 -3.53 -12.44 -0.23
C THR A 320 -3.91 -10.96 -0.21
N ALA A 321 -3.67 -10.20 -1.28
CA ALA A 321 -4.01 -8.77 -1.32
C ALA A 321 -5.51 -8.52 -1.52
N ASP A 322 -6.25 -9.40 -2.20
CA ASP A 322 -7.72 -9.31 -2.23
C ASP A 322 -8.31 -9.56 -0.84
N GLN A 323 -7.86 -10.61 -0.16
CA GLN A 323 -8.26 -10.93 1.23
C GLN A 323 -7.87 -9.81 2.21
N ALA A 324 -6.66 -9.26 2.05
CA ALA A 324 -6.19 -8.14 2.84
C ALA A 324 -7.09 -6.91 2.63
N LEU A 325 -7.43 -6.60 1.38
CA LEU A 325 -8.34 -5.51 1.05
C LEU A 325 -9.73 -5.71 1.65
N GLN A 326 -10.28 -6.92 1.61
CA GLN A 326 -11.59 -7.25 2.22
C GLN A 326 -11.60 -7.07 3.75
N ARG A 327 -10.43 -7.17 4.41
CA ARG A 327 -10.25 -6.88 5.84
C ARG A 327 -9.83 -5.45 6.15
N GLY A 328 -9.76 -4.63 5.11
CA GLY A 328 -9.56 -3.20 5.19
C GLY A 328 -8.11 -2.78 5.27
N TRP A 329 -7.23 -3.71 4.96
CA TRP A 329 -5.87 -3.39 4.63
C TRP A 329 -5.86 -2.74 3.24
N GLN A 330 -5.64 -1.44 3.23
CA GLN A 330 -5.35 -0.71 2.01
C GLN A 330 -3.85 -0.50 1.93
N GLU A 331 -3.23 -1.11 0.92
CA GLU A 331 -1.83 -1.01 0.54
C GLU A 331 -1.31 0.40 0.22
N GLU A 332 -1.93 1.49 0.71
CA GLU A 332 -1.58 2.84 0.25
C GLU A 332 -0.12 3.24 0.55
N ILE A 333 0.60 2.44 1.34
CA ILE A 333 1.93 2.81 1.83
C ILE A 333 2.94 1.68 1.59
N GLY A 334 2.61 0.78 0.65
CA GLY A 334 3.24 -0.50 0.32
C GLY A 334 4.74 -0.59 0.60
N SER A 335 5.59 -0.18 -0.34
CA SER A 335 7.05 -0.32 -0.22
C SER A 335 7.73 0.93 0.37
N GLU A 336 9.00 0.80 0.76
CA GLU A 336 9.77 1.93 1.28
C GLU A 336 9.91 3.07 0.25
N GLU A 337 10.03 2.73 -1.03
CA GLU A 337 10.11 3.69 -2.14
C GLU A 337 8.85 4.55 -2.25
N GLU A 338 7.67 3.95 -2.03
CA GLU A 338 6.38 4.67 -2.01
C GLU A 338 6.31 5.62 -0.82
N VAL A 339 6.76 5.19 0.36
CA VAL A 339 6.76 6.02 1.59
C VAL A 339 7.70 7.21 1.44
N GLU A 340 8.92 6.97 0.99
CA GLU A 340 9.94 8.00 0.81
C GLU A 340 9.50 9.06 -0.21
N PHE A 341 8.88 8.62 -1.31
CA PHE A 341 8.28 9.51 -2.30
C PHE A 341 7.16 10.37 -1.69
N LEU A 342 6.16 9.76 -1.04
CA LEU A 342 5.03 10.48 -0.45
C LEU A 342 5.47 11.45 0.65
N ALA A 343 6.46 11.07 1.45
CA ALA A 343 7.02 11.91 2.51
C ALA A 343 7.81 13.10 1.94
N ALA A 344 8.54 12.91 0.84
CA ALA A 344 9.20 14.00 0.13
C ALA A 344 8.20 14.96 -0.54
N VAL A 345 7.11 14.44 -1.13
CA VAL A 345 6.02 15.27 -1.65
C VAL A 345 5.37 16.08 -0.53
N ALA A 346 5.09 15.47 0.63
CA ALA A 346 4.50 16.17 1.78
C ALA A 346 5.39 17.31 2.31
N MET A 347 6.70 17.13 2.28
CA MET A 347 7.67 18.17 2.61
C MET A 347 7.59 19.34 1.62
N GLU A 348 7.52 19.05 0.32
CA GLU A 348 7.43 20.08 -0.73
C GLU A 348 6.09 20.83 -0.70
N GLU A 349 4.97 20.12 -0.52
CA GLU A 349 3.63 20.72 -0.37
C GLU A 349 3.57 21.75 0.76
N THR A 350 4.36 21.54 1.82
CA THR A 350 4.33 22.38 3.02
C THR A 350 5.42 23.45 3.06
N ALA A 351 6.34 23.47 2.09
CA ALA A 351 7.46 24.40 2.04
C ALA A 351 7.02 25.87 1.95
N GLY A 352 5.95 26.15 1.21
CA GLY A 352 5.42 27.50 0.98
C GLY A 352 4.55 28.07 2.10
N LEU A 353 4.20 27.28 3.13
CA LEU A 353 3.42 27.77 4.26
C LEU A 353 4.29 28.70 5.13
N GLY A 354 3.74 29.77 5.72
CA GLY A 354 4.53 30.87 6.29
C GLY A 354 5.53 30.47 7.41
N ALA A 355 6.48 31.36 7.74
CA ALA A 355 7.48 31.11 8.80
C ALA A 355 6.92 31.16 10.24
N GLY A 356 5.72 31.73 10.43
CA GLY A 356 5.04 31.83 11.72
C GLY A 356 4.16 30.63 12.04
N ALA A 357 3.48 30.70 13.20
CA ALA A 357 2.41 29.75 13.53
C ALA A 357 1.34 29.79 12.43
N ILE A 358 1.07 28.63 11.84
CA ILE A 358 0.15 28.47 10.72
C ILE A 358 -1.26 28.60 11.25
N LYS A 359 -2.02 29.50 10.64
CA LYS A 359 -3.43 29.65 10.97
C LYS A 359 -4.21 28.59 10.21
N VAL A 360 -5.21 27.99 10.87
CA VAL A 360 -6.00 26.93 10.25
C VAL A 360 -6.60 27.37 8.91
N ASN A 361 -7.01 28.63 8.77
CA ASN A 361 -7.60 29.17 7.54
C ASN A 361 -6.64 29.24 6.34
N GLU A 362 -5.33 29.27 6.58
CA GLU A 362 -4.28 29.26 5.54
C GLU A 362 -4.03 27.86 4.97
N LEU A 363 -4.54 26.82 5.64
CA LEU A 363 -4.41 25.44 5.21
C LEU A 363 -5.53 25.06 4.23
N ASP A 364 -5.18 24.33 3.17
CA ASP A 364 -6.16 23.56 2.41
C ASP A 364 -6.30 22.18 3.04
N CYS A 365 -7.37 21.96 3.83
CA CYS A 365 -7.70 20.65 4.39
C CYS A 365 -8.21 19.64 3.33
N SER A 366 -8.10 19.98 2.04
CA SER A 366 -8.10 18.97 0.97
C SER A 366 -6.75 18.25 0.87
N ILE A 367 -5.66 18.83 1.38
CA ILE A 367 -4.32 18.25 1.31
C ILE A 367 -3.93 17.63 2.64
N ARG A 368 -3.44 16.39 2.56
CA ARG A 368 -3.09 15.60 3.73
C ARG A 368 -1.88 16.16 4.48
N SER A 369 -0.83 16.56 3.77
CA SER A 369 0.37 17.15 4.39
C SER A 369 0.06 18.46 5.13
N HIS A 370 -0.86 19.29 4.62
CA HIS A 370 -1.33 20.49 5.32
C HIS A 370 -2.02 20.14 6.65
N ILE A 371 -2.86 19.10 6.67
CA ILE A 371 -3.51 18.62 7.89
C ILE A 371 -2.47 18.08 8.87
N LEU A 372 -1.56 17.23 8.41
CA LEU A 372 -0.50 16.65 9.23
C LEU A 372 0.43 17.71 9.82
N LEU A 373 0.78 18.73 9.04
CA LEU A 373 1.55 19.87 9.52
C LEU A 373 0.80 20.65 10.62
N ALA A 374 -0.52 20.80 10.48
CA ALA A 374 -1.36 21.43 11.50
C ALA A 374 -1.38 20.62 12.80
N VAL A 375 -1.51 19.29 12.70
CA VAL A 375 -1.43 18.40 13.86
C VAL A 375 -0.06 18.49 14.53
N MET A 376 1.02 18.54 13.74
CA MET A 376 2.38 18.72 14.24
C MET A 376 2.55 20.06 14.98
N GLN A 377 1.91 21.13 14.51
CA GLN A 377 1.87 22.42 15.22
C GLN A 377 1.08 22.32 16.52
N ALA A 378 -0.10 21.69 16.49
CA ALA A 378 -0.93 21.49 17.68
C ALA A 378 -0.20 20.69 18.77
N ALA A 379 0.67 19.75 18.38
CA ALA A 379 1.51 18.99 19.29
C ALA A 379 2.49 19.85 20.11
N LEU A 380 2.83 21.07 19.65
CA LEU A 380 3.64 22.05 20.39
C LEU A 380 2.84 22.99 21.29
N VAL A 381 1.52 23.08 21.14
CA VAL A 381 0.70 24.03 21.91
C VAL A 381 0.57 23.53 23.35
N GLU A 382 1.20 24.20 24.31
CA GLU A 382 1.17 23.81 25.73
C GLU A 382 -0.20 24.02 26.38
N ASN A 383 -0.93 25.05 25.97
CA ASN A 383 -2.26 25.33 26.47
C ASN A 383 -3.28 24.32 25.90
N MET A 384 -3.76 23.43 26.76
CA MET A 384 -4.71 22.38 26.37
C MET A 384 -6.01 22.95 25.76
N GLN A 385 -6.53 24.07 26.26
CA GLN A 385 -7.77 24.67 25.72
C GLN A 385 -7.55 25.24 24.32
N GLU A 386 -6.41 25.89 24.10
CA GLU A 386 -6.02 26.41 22.78
C GLU A 386 -5.79 25.27 21.78
N ARG A 387 -5.12 24.20 22.23
CA ARG A 387 -4.91 23.00 21.43
C ARG A 387 -6.23 22.37 21.01
N GLU A 388 -7.13 22.10 21.96
CA GLU A 388 -8.43 21.49 21.66
C GLU A 388 -9.28 22.37 20.74
N TYR A 389 -9.25 23.69 20.93
CA TYR A 389 -9.91 24.62 20.02
C TYR A 389 -9.34 24.55 18.60
N PHE A 390 -8.02 24.53 18.46
CA PHE A 390 -7.34 24.42 17.16
C PHE A 390 -7.64 23.09 16.46
N LEU A 391 -7.61 21.98 17.21
CA LEU A 391 -7.92 20.64 16.67
C LEU A 391 -9.39 20.51 16.28
N GLY A 392 -10.32 21.09 17.05
CA GLY A 392 -11.74 21.11 16.72
C GLY A 392 -12.06 21.95 15.47
N GLU A 393 -11.30 23.03 15.23
CA GLU A 393 -11.39 23.78 13.97
C GLU A 393 -10.88 22.96 12.78
N LEU A 394 -9.73 22.29 12.95
CA LEU A 394 -9.15 21.42 11.93
C LEU A 394 -10.10 20.29 11.57
N GLU A 395 -10.67 19.61 12.57
CA GLU A 395 -11.67 18.56 12.41
C GLU A 395 -12.85 19.03 11.55
N ARG A 396 -13.46 20.16 11.91
CA ARG A 396 -14.61 20.70 11.19
C ARG A 396 -14.28 20.98 9.72
N ARG A 397 -13.09 21.51 9.44
CA ARG A 397 -12.66 21.79 8.05
C ARG A 397 -12.34 20.53 7.27
N MET A 398 -11.79 19.49 7.91
CA MET A 398 -11.58 18.18 7.29
C MET A 398 -12.91 17.56 6.85
N VAL A 399 -13.94 17.63 7.71
CA VAL A 399 -15.30 17.14 7.41
C VAL A 399 -15.93 17.96 6.28
N GLN A 400 -15.85 19.30 6.34
CA GLN A 400 -16.37 20.18 5.30
C GLN A 400 -15.75 19.93 3.92
N LYS A 401 -14.47 19.56 3.87
CA LYS A 401 -13.78 19.19 2.63
C LYS A 401 -14.13 17.78 2.12
N GLY A 402 -14.95 17.03 2.86
CA GLY A 402 -15.46 15.71 2.48
C GLY A 402 -14.39 14.61 2.49
N ARG A 403 -13.30 14.79 3.25
CA ARG A 403 -12.17 13.85 3.29
C ARG A 403 -12.36 12.71 4.28
N ILE A 404 -13.06 12.98 5.37
CA ILE A 404 -13.31 12.06 6.47
C ILE A 404 -14.73 12.28 6.97
N GLY A 405 -15.39 11.20 7.40
CA GLY A 405 -16.69 11.28 8.06
C GLY A 405 -16.55 11.98 9.41
N GLU A 406 -17.61 12.70 9.81
CA GLU A 406 -17.67 13.39 11.10
C GLU A 406 -17.40 12.44 12.27
N GLU A 407 -17.86 11.19 12.17
CA GLU A 407 -17.69 10.16 13.19
C GLU A 407 -16.23 9.68 13.37
N ARG A 408 -15.33 9.99 12.42
CA ARG A 408 -13.92 9.55 12.42
C ARG A 408 -12.92 10.69 12.55
N ALA A 409 -13.32 11.92 12.22
CA ALA A 409 -12.43 13.06 12.10
C ALA A 409 -11.68 13.37 13.41
N GLY A 410 -12.41 13.57 14.51
CA GLY A 410 -11.79 13.86 15.81
C GLY A 410 -10.99 12.71 16.41
N ARG A 411 -11.31 11.46 16.05
CA ARG A 411 -10.50 10.29 16.44
C ARG A 411 -9.15 10.32 15.72
N TRP A 412 -9.17 10.44 14.39
CA TRP A 412 -7.97 10.47 13.56
C TRP A 412 -7.00 11.58 13.97
N VAL A 413 -7.52 12.79 14.22
CA VAL A 413 -6.70 13.95 14.61
C VAL A 413 -5.96 13.69 15.93
N ARG A 414 -6.61 13.02 16.89
CA ARG A 414 -5.99 12.68 18.19
C ARG A 414 -4.89 11.63 18.05
N GLU A 415 -5.10 10.63 17.21
CA GLU A 415 -4.11 9.58 16.98
C GLU A 415 -2.88 10.11 16.23
N ALA A 416 -3.10 10.96 15.21
CA ALA A 416 -2.02 11.67 14.55
C ALA A 416 -1.25 12.57 15.53
N LEU A 417 -1.95 13.24 16.45
CA LEU A 417 -1.33 14.07 17.50
C LEU A 417 -0.44 13.23 18.42
N GLU A 418 -0.94 12.10 18.91
CA GLU A 418 -0.19 11.18 19.78
C GLU A 418 1.11 10.70 19.12
N ILE A 419 1.07 10.38 17.82
CA ILE A 419 2.25 10.00 17.03
C ILE A 419 3.26 11.16 16.93
N MET A 420 2.79 12.39 16.74
CA MET A 420 3.67 13.55 16.48
C MET A 420 4.28 14.18 17.74
N VAL A 421 3.62 14.06 18.90
CA VAL A 421 4.07 14.67 20.17
C VAL A 421 5.52 14.31 20.52
N PRO A 422 5.96 13.04 20.50
CA PRO A 422 7.34 12.68 20.85
C PRO A 422 8.39 13.37 19.96
N TYR A 423 8.10 13.54 18.67
CA TYR A 423 9.03 14.11 17.70
C TYR A 423 9.25 15.61 17.90
N VAL A 424 8.18 16.35 18.18
CA VAL A 424 8.25 17.81 18.27
C VAL A 424 8.75 18.32 19.63
N ARG A 425 8.85 17.46 20.65
CA ARG A 425 9.37 17.82 21.98
C ARG A 425 10.75 18.47 21.94
N VAL A 426 11.57 18.10 20.97
CA VAL A 426 12.91 18.68 20.76
C VAL A 426 12.87 20.20 20.54
N TRP A 427 11.74 20.75 20.11
CA TRP A 427 11.56 22.18 19.85
C TRP A 427 11.08 22.99 21.06
N GLN A 428 10.76 22.37 22.19
CA GLN A 428 10.43 23.06 23.45
C GLN A 428 9.36 24.16 23.27
N GLY A 429 8.28 23.85 22.55
CA GLY A 429 7.17 24.77 22.30
C GLY A 429 7.42 25.84 21.22
N LYS A 430 8.61 25.88 20.59
CA LYS A 430 8.93 26.87 19.55
C LYS A 430 8.72 26.30 18.15
N TRP A 431 7.78 26.88 17.39
CA TRP A 431 7.56 26.51 16.00
C TRP A 431 8.79 26.88 15.13
N PRO A 432 9.42 25.92 14.44
CA PRO A 432 10.64 26.20 13.68
C PRO A 432 10.34 26.72 12.26
N GLY A 433 11.39 27.17 11.59
CA GLY A 433 11.33 27.61 10.18
C GLY A 433 10.98 26.48 9.21
N ALA A 434 10.63 26.85 7.97
CA ALA A 434 10.06 25.98 6.93
C ALA A 434 10.85 24.70 6.66
N GLU A 435 12.15 24.82 6.50
CA GLU A 435 13.04 23.69 6.23
C GLU A 435 13.00 22.65 7.37
N LYS A 436 13.28 23.08 8.61
CA LYS A 436 13.32 22.19 9.79
C LYS A 436 12.01 21.48 10.08
N ARG A 437 10.87 22.16 9.90
CA ARG A 437 9.56 21.51 10.05
C ARG A 437 9.26 20.55 8.90
N GLY A 438 9.68 20.86 7.68
CA GLY A 438 9.55 19.97 6.53
C GLY A 438 10.35 18.69 6.72
N GLU A 439 11.60 18.81 7.16
CA GLU A 439 12.47 17.67 7.50
C GLU A 439 11.87 16.80 8.60
N MET A 440 11.35 17.42 9.66
CA MET A 440 10.69 16.69 10.74
C MET A 440 9.42 15.99 10.28
N LEU A 441 8.58 16.68 9.49
CA LEU A 441 7.37 16.09 8.92
C LEU A 441 7.73 14.89 8.04
N ARG A 442 8.75 15.01 7.17
CA ARG A 442 9.25 13.91 6.35
C ARG A 442 9.70 12.74 7.22
N ARG A 443 10.51 13.00 8.26
CA ARG A 443 10.96 11.96 9.20
C ARG A 443 9.79 11.25 9.87
N ILE A 444 8.84 11.99 10.42
CA ILE A 444 7.64 11.43 11.06
C ILE A 444 6.89 10.53 10.08
N LEU A 445 6.73 10.96 8.82
CA LEU A 445 5.99 10.24 7.80
C LEU A 445 6.70 8.96 7.32
N VAL A 446 8.03 8.98 7.21
CA VAL A 446 8.84 7.79 6.89
C VAL A 446 8.79 6.76 8.03
N GLU A 447 8.86 7.21 9.29
CA GLU A 447 8.80 6.32 10.46
C GLU A 447 7.36 5.87 10.78
N ASN A 448 6.34 6.65 10.38
CA ASN A 448 4.92 6.39 10.63
C ASN A 448 4.09 6.47 9.34
N PRO A 449 4.37 5.58 8.36
CA PRO A 449 3.68 5.53 7.08
C PRO A 449 2.16 5.55 7.20
N LEU A 450 1.57 4.96 8.26
CA LEU A 450 0.12 4.92 8.50
C LEU A 450 -0.57 6.29 8.48
N LEU A 451 0.17 7.38 8.71
CA LEU A 451 -0.34 8.73 8.55
C LEU A 451 -0.78 9.04 7.10
N PHE A 452 -0.29 8.29 6.12
CA PHE A 452 -0.76 8.31 4.72
C PHE A 452 -1.95 7.39 4.45
N ALA A 453 -2.30 6.46 5.33
CA ALA A 453 -3.37 5.49 5.09
C ALA A 453 -4.72 6.21 4.91
N ARG A 454 -5.54 5.69 3.99
CA ARG A 454 -6.78 6.36 3.57
C ARG A 454 -7.90 6.29 4.60
N TRP A 455 -8.65 7.38 4.69
CA TRP A 455 -9.70 7.58 5.69
C TRP A 455 -11.07 7.06 5.29
N LYS A 456 -11.20 6.37 4.15
CA LYS A 456 -12.46 5.78 3.70
C LYS A 456 -12.30 4.27 3.63
N LEU A 457 -12.45 3.63 4.78
CA LEU A 457 -12.65 2.19 4.85
C LEU A 457 -14.03 1.89 4.25
N SER A 458 -14.11 0.94 3.32
CA SER A 458 -15.37 0.30 2.96
C SER A 458 -16.13 -0.13 4.23
N PRO A 459 -17.46 0.01 4.28
CA PRO A 459 -18.27 -0.41 5.43
C PRO A 459 -18.28 -1.93 5.66
N VAL A 460 -17.72 -2.72 4.72
CA VAL A 460 -17.54 -4.18 4.84
C VAL A 460 -16.25 -4.53 5.62
N LEU A 461 -15.38 -3.55 5.83
CA LEU A 461 -14.06 -3.77 6.42
C LEU A 461 -14.18 -3.90 7.94
N ARG A 462 -13.83 -5.07 8.46
CA ARG A 462 -13.71 -5.30 9.89
C ARG A 462 -12.52 -4.51 10.43
N GLN A 463 -12.83 -3.44 11.16
CA GLN A 463 -11.99 -2.77 12.17
C GLN A 463 -10.54 -2.45 11.73
N PHE A 464 -10.37 -1.31 11.06
CA PHE A 464 -9.17 -0.48 11.25
C PHE A 464 -9.60 0.73 12.10
N ALA A 465 -9.66 0.50 13.40
CA ALA A 465 -9.55 1.58 14.36
C ALA A 465 -8.08 1.63 14.79
N PHE A 466 -7.50 2.81 14.86
CA PHE A 466 -6.21 3.05 15.53
C PHE A 466 -6.18 2.54 16.99
N ASP A 467 -7.31 2.05 17.53
CA ASP A 467 -7.41 1.38 18.83
C ASP A 467 -6.52 0.14 18.96
N ASP A 468 -6.06 -0.49 17.87
CA ASP A 468 -5.06 -1.57 18.00
C ASP A 468 -3.69 -1.05 18.44
N ALA A 469 -3.43 0.27 18.37
CA ALA A 469 -2.29 0.91 19.04
C ALA A 469 -2.46 0.99 20.57
N LYS A 470 -3.62 0.57 21.10
CA LYS A 470 -3.96 0.50 22.53
C LYS A 470 -4.19 -0.91 23.03
N VAL A 471 -3.70 -1.95 22.33
CA VAL A 471 -3.41 -3.19 23.04
C VAL A 471 -2.12 -2.93 23.82
N ASP A 472 -2.31 -2.35 25.00
CA ASP A 472 -1.43 -2.62 26.12
C ASP A 472 -1.11 -4.11 26.10
N CYS A 473 0.14 -4.46 25.85
CA CYS A 473 0.72 -5.75 26.21
C CYS A 473 0.75 -5.88 27.75
N LEU A 474 -0.38 -5.68 28.43
CA LEU A 474 -0.61 -5.98 29.84
C LEU A 474 -0.47 -7.49 30.10
N GLY A 475 -0.46 -8.32 29.06
CA GLY A 475 -0.06 -9.73 29.13
C GLY A 475 1.45 -9.98 29.28
N CYS A 476 2.32 -9.00 28.96
CA CYS A 476 3.77 -9.16 29.04
C CYS A 476 4.38 -8.70 30.37
N GLN A 477 3.60 -8.13 31.30
CA GLN A 477 4.07 -7.72 32.63
C GLN A 477 3.83 -8.77 33.73
N ALA A 478 3.12 -9.87 33.45
CA ALA A 478 2.83 -10.89 34.47
C ALA A 478 3.88 -12.00 34.60
N ALA A 479 5.00 -11.94 33.86
CA ALA A 479 6.04 -12.98 33.87
C ALA A 479 7.33 -12.59 34.65
N TYR A 480 7.28 -11.55 35.49
CA TYR A 480 8.35 -11.26 36.44
C TYR A 480 7.78 -11.11 37.87
N CYS A 481 7.40 -12.25 38.44
CA CYS A 481 7.56 -12.59 39.85
C CYS A 481 7.77 -14.10 39.94
#